data_AF-A0A9K3PZG0-F1
#
_entry.id   AF-A0A9K3PZG0-F1
#
_cell.length_a   1.000
_cell.length_b   1.000
_cell.length_c   1.000
_cell.angle_alpha   90.00
_cell.angle_beta   90.00
_cell.angle_gamma   90.00
#
_symmetry.space_group_name_H-M   'P 1'
#
loop_
_entity.id
_entity.type
_entity.pdbx_description
1 polymer ?
#
loop_
_entity_poly.entity_id
_entity_poly.type
_entity_poly.pdbx_seq_one_letter_code
_entity_poly.pdbx_strand_id
1 'polypeptide(L)'
;MFSSRVFRRPLWVLCSKGPAQYSLEEPRPPTPVCFEECLDSQPDWSRDMLGTLASKFYYEEIASKLRESQQHPSSACDGSVANNQGTFGWSTNLKNGTTIIEGSGPAYGSPMDSYRAEEYGKCSILQFLFLLREYYDLTLAPMHVYCDNQALVDNVNKAITFHHIKGHQDTQVALDKLSRPAELNVQTNKLAGNYQRLSSHKNIPARMFEGTHCHLIYNGQIVASKHRKHIRDHRRTRKLKTYIQQKTQMSEAALADMDWQSHERSVNMFKDGPHTFLVKFLHGWLPVGKLVSRYDPIKYPGACPSCDEPSEDSKHYLTCPNPERHNWHTALKTSFRHRCESVDTDPALPDLLLWGLNHWLQGTPIPAHRVPERITHLLHSQTTIGWDNFLLGRWSKHWTTLQLQYLQRNHIEIKNKKHGLSW
;
A
#
# COMPACT_ATOMS: atom_id res chain seq x y z
N MET A 1 -30.36 6.78 23.83
CA MET A 1 -30.71 6.24 22.50
C MET A 1 -30.26 7.22 21.42
N PHE A 2 -29.08 7.02 20.84
CA PHE A 2 -28.65 7.81 19.67
C PHE A 2 -28.78 6.94 18.42
N SER A 3 -29.65 7.38 17.51
CA SER A 3 -29.97 6.69 16.26
C SER A 3 -28.78 6.79 15.30
N SER A 4 -28.32 5.65 14.81
CA SER A 4 -27.34 5.51 13.74
C SER A 4 -27.91 6.03 12.40
N ARG A 5 -27.53 7.24 11.99
CA ARG A 5 -27.60 7.62 10.57
C ARG A 5 -26.24 7.39 9.93
N VAL A 6 -26.14 6.30 9.19
CA VAL A 6 -25.00 5.97 8.33
C VAL A 6 -24.96 6.99 7.18
N PHE A 7 -24.18 8.05 7.33
CA PHE A 7 -23.79 8.90 6.22
C PHE A 7 -22.46 8.39 5.64
N ARG A 8 -22.48 7.98 4.36
CA ARG A 8 -21.28 7.70 3.55
C ARG A 8 -20.47 8.99 3.35
N ARG A 9 -19.66 9.38 4.33
CA ARG A 9 -18.66 10.45 4.26
C ARG A 9 -17.30 9.87 4.69
N PRO A 10 -16.16 10.35 4.14
CA PRO A 10 -14.86 10.07 4.75
C PRO A 10 -14.88 10.70 6.15
N LEU A 11 -15.01 9.83 7.16
CA LEU A 11 -15.17 10.20 8.55
C LEU A 11 -13.81 10.64 9.08
N TRP A 12 -13.61 11.95 9.27
CA TRP A 12 -12.47 12.47 10.02
C TRP A 12 -12.78 12.30 11.50
N VAL A 13 -12.47 11.13 12.07
CA VAL A 13 -12.58 10.94 13.52
C VAL A 13 -11.26 11.38 14.13
N LEU A 14 -11.22 12.61 14.65
CA LEU A 14 -10.29 12.95 15.72
C LEU A 14 -10.87 12.30 16.98
N CYS A 15 -10.49 11.05 17.26
CA CYS A 15 -10.84 10.43 18.53
C CYS A 15 -9.91 11.02 19.59
N SER A 16 -10.17 12.26 20.02
CA SER A 16 -9.66 12.72 21.29
C SER A 16 -10.39 11.91 22.35
N LYS A 17 -9.67 11.19 23.22
CA LYS A 17 -10.19 11.06 24.58
C LYS A 17 -10.36 12.52 25.04
N GLY A 18 -11.61 12.97 25.20
CA GLY A 18 -11.87 14.29 25.78
C GLY A 18 -11.20 14.38 27.15
N PRO A 19 -11.10 15.58 27.76
CA PRO A 19 -10.63 15.67 29.14
C PRO A 19 -11.43 14.67 29.96
N ALA A 20 -10.73 13.70 30.57
CA ALA A 20 -11.33 12.56 31.23
C ALA A 20 -12.40 13.09 32.20
N GLN A 21 -13.68 12.85 31.88
CA GLN A 21 -14.67 12.79 32.94
C GLN A 21 -14.22 11.62 33.79
N TYR A 22 -13.76 11.91 35.00
CA TYR A 22 -13.44 10.95 36.04
C TYR A 22 -14.59 9.94 36.12
N SER A 23 -14.40 8.81 35.47
CA SER A 23 -15.27 7.66 35.64
C SER A 23 -14.92 7.09 37.00
N LEU A 24 -15.96 6.81 37.79
CA LEU A 24 -15.87 6.12 39.07
C LEU A 24 -14.86 4.97 38.95
N GLU A 25 -13.89 4.93 39.86
CA GLU A 25 -12.80 3.95 39.89
C GLU A 25 -13.36 2.56 39.57
N GLU A 26 -13.09 2.05 38.37
CA GLU A 26 -13.29 0.64 38.10
C GLU A 26 -12.48 -0.13 39.14
N PRO A 27 -13.05 -1.18 39.76
CA PRO A 27 -12.32 -1.94 40.76
C PRO A 27 -11.01 -2.40 40.14
N ARG A 28 -9.89 -2.10 40.81
CA ARG A 28 -8.56 -2.50 40.36
C ARG A 28 -8.63 -3.97 39.97
N PRO A 29 -8.27 -4.33 38.72
CA PRO A 29 -8.25 -5.72 38.33
C PRO A 29 -7.40 -6.50 39.34
N PRO A 30 -7.80 -7.72 39.71
CA PRO A 30 -7.07 -8.52 40.66
C PRO A 30 -5.61 -8.60 40.23
N THR A 31 -4.69 -8.48 41.19
CA THR A 31 -3.26 -8.65 40.92
C THR A 31 -3.05 -10.04 40.32
N PRO A 32 -2.44 -10.15 39.13
CA PRO A 32 -2.23 -11.45 38.50
C PRO A 32 -1.43 -12.37 39.41
N VAL A 33 -1.85 -13.63 39.55
CA VAL A 33 -1.13 -14.61 40.40
C VAL A 33 -0.05 -15.37 39.63
N CYS A 34 -0.10 -15.34 38.30
CA CYS A 34 0.94 -15.84 37.41
C CYS A 34 1.16 -14.89 36.23
N PHE A 35 2.23 -15.14 35.46
CA PHE A 35 2.57 -14.29 34.33
C PHE A 35 1.57 -14.44 33.17
N GLU A 36 0.97 -15.61 32.98
CA GLU A 36 -0.11 -15.84 32.02
C GLU A 36 -1.29 -14.91 32.28
N GLU A 37 -1.75 -14.82 33.53
CA GLU A 37 -2.79 -13.87 33.91
C GLU A 37 -2.35 -12.41 33.72
N CYS A 38 -1.06 -12.11 33.93
CA CYS A 38 -0.52 -10.79 33.66
C CYS A 38 -0.65 -10.43 32.18
N LEU A 39 -0.33 -11.36 31.28
CA LEU A 39 -0.51 -11.20 29.83
C LEU A 39 -1.99 -11.04 29.45
N ASP A 40 -2.87 -11.85 30.05
CA ASP A 40 -4.32 -11.82 29.78
C ASP A 40 -5.00 -10.55 30.30
N SER A 41 -4.48 -9.96 31.38
CA SER A 41 -4.96 -8.72 31.97
C SER A 41 -4.54 -7.47 31.21
N GLN A 42 -3.66 -7.59 30.21
CA GLN A 42 -3.18 -6.45 29.43
C GLN A 42 -4.31 -5.81 28.60
N PRO A 43 -4.23 -4.49 28.35
CA PRO A 43 -5.12 -3.82 27.41
C PRO A 43 -5.09 -4.49 26.03
N ASP A 44 -6.19 -4.40 25.28
CA ASP A 44 -6.34 -5.00 23.94
C ASP A 44 -5.16 -4.72 23.00
N TRP A 45 -4.63 -3.50 22.98
CA TRP A 45 -3.50 -3.15 22.10
C TRP A 45 -2.24 -3.95 22.41
N SER A 46 -1.99 -4.24 23.69
CA SER A 46 -0.82 -4.97 24.17
C SER A 46 -1.00 -6.46 23.89
N ARG A 47 -2.19 -7.02 24.15
CA ARG A 47 -2.53 -8.41 23.80
C ARG A 47 -2.44 -8.67 22.29
N ASP A 48 -3.01 -7.77 21.49
CA ASP A 48 -2.95 -7.84 20.03
C ASP A 48 -1.50 -7.78 19.51
N MET A 49 -0.64 -7.01 20.18
CA MET A 49 0.78 -6.85 19.84
C MET A 49 1.64 -8.03 20.30
N LEU A 50 1.33 -8.67 21.43
CA LEU A 50 2.00 -9.87 21.90
C LEU A 50 1.70 -11.07 20.98
N GLY A 51 0.50 -11.12 20.42
CA GLY A 51 0.09 -12.19 19.51
C GLY A 51 0.09 -13.56 20.19
N THR A 52 0.54 -14.57 19.47
CA THR A 52 0.74 -15.94 19.99
C THR A 52 2.15 -16.08 20.52
N LEU A 53 2.27 -16.50 21.78
CA LEU A 53 3.54 -16.87 22.41
C LEU A 53 3.64 -18.40 22.53
N ALA A 54 4.78 -18.95 22.11
CA ALA A 54 5.13 -20.34 22.28
C ALA A 54 6.40 -20.45 23.13
N SER A 55 6.24 -20.86 24.39
CA SER A 55 7.36 -21.04 25.33
C SER A 55 7.78 -22.51 25.40
N LYS A 56 9.10 -22.74 25.52
CA LYS A 56 9.64 -24.08 25.84
C LYS A 56 9.91 -24.30 27.33
N PHE A 57 9.79 -23.22 28.12
CA PHE A 57 10.04 -23.19 29.55
C PHE A 57 8.91 -22.42 30.24
N TYR A 58 8.71 -22.65 31.53
CA TYR A 58 7.84 -21.80 32.34
C TYR A 58 8.37 -20.37 32.40
N TYR A 59 7.49 -19.37 32.47
CA TYR A 59 7.92 -17.96 32.42
C TYR A 59 8.88 -17.56 33.55
N GLU A 60 8.79 -18.20 34.71
CA GLU A 60 9.74 -18.00 35.81
C GLU A 60 11.16 -18.51 35.48
N GLU A 61 11.25 -19.63 34.74
CA GLU A 61 12.52 -20.13 34.23
C GLU A 61 13.07 -19.23 33.11
N ILE A 62 12.19 -18.70 32.25
CA ILE A 62 12.55 -17.70 31.24
C ILE A 62 13.12 -16.46 31.90
N ALA A 63 12.43 -15.93 32.92
CA ALA A 63 12.87 -14.80 33.72
C ALA A 63 14.25 -15.06 34.34
N SER A 64 14.45 -16.24 34.94
CA SER A 64 15.73 -16.66 35.51
C SER A 64 16.86 -16.75 34.48
N LYS A 65 16.58 -17.18 33.25
CA LYS A 65 17.56 -17.26 32.16
C LYS A 65 17.92 -15.88 31.57
N LEU A 66 16.98 -14.94 31.59
CA LEU A 66 17.15 -13.57 31.09
C LEU A 66 17.68 -12.59 32.16
N ARG A 67 17.54 -12.93 33.44
CA ARG A 67 18.12 -12.19 34.58
C ARG A 67 19.64 -12.26 34.49
N GLU A 68 20.28 -11.10 34.34
CA GLU A 68 21.73 -10.84 34.43
C GLU A 68 22.63 -12.09 34.29
N SER A 69 22.51 -12.79 33.15
CA SER A 69 23.12 -14.10 32.96
C SER A 69 24.44 -13.97 32.19
N GLN A 70 25.44 -14.78 32.56
CA GLN A 70 26.68 -14.94 31.78
C GLN A 70 26.45 -15.49 30.35
N GLN A 71 25.19 -15.82 29.99
CA GLN A 71 24.84 -16.47 28.73
C GLN A 71 24.46 -15.49 27.61
N HIS A 72 24.32 -14.19 27.86
CA HIS A 72 24.02 -13.15 26.86
C HIS A 72 22.99 -13.58 25.80
N PRO A 73 21.68 -13.54 26.11
CA PRO A 73 20.64 -13.98 25.18
C PRO A 73 20.63 -13.14 23.90
N SER A 74 20.23 -13.78 22.81
CA SER A 74 20.07 -13.14 21.49
C SER A 74 18.66 -13.34 21.00
N SER A 75 18.09 -12.30 20.40
CA SER A 75 16.77 -12.36 19.81
C SER A 75 16.82 -11.98 18.34
N ALA A 76 15.87 -12.47 17.57
CA ALA A 76 15.64 -12.01 16.21
C ALA A 76 14.16 -11.66 16.02
N CYS A 77 13.88 -10.82 15.05
CA CYS A 77 12.52 -10.48 14.62
C CYS A 77 12.48 -10.23 13.12
N ASP A 78 11.35 -10.56 12.50
CA ASP A 78 11.10 -10.39 11.07
C ASP A 78 9.60 -10.12 10.82
N GLY A 79 9.27 -9.57 9.66
CA GLY A 79 7.92 -9.28 9.19
C GLY A 79 7.65 -9.84 7.79
N SER A 80 6.44 -10.35 7.57
CA SER A 80 6.00 -10.84 6.26
C SER A 80 4.74 -10.09 5.80
N VAL A 81 4.62 -9.87 4.49
CA VAL A 81 3.47 -9.22 3.87
C VAL A 81 2.99 -10.03 2.68
N ALA A 82 1.71 -10.40 2.70
CA ALA A 82 1.03 -11.05 1.59
C ALA A 82 -0.41 -10.54 1.48
N ASN A 83 -0.92 -10.32 0.27
CA ASN A 83 -2.32 -9.92 0.05
C ASN A 83 -2.78 -8.70 0.89
N ASN A 84 -1.90 -7.71 1.10
CA ASN A 84 -2.14 -6.53 1.95
C ASN A 84 -2.47 -6.88 3.42
N GLN A 85 -2.09 -8.07 3.88
CA GLN A 85 -2.00 -8.50 5.27
C GLN A 85 -0.53 -8.51 5.68
N GLY A 86 -0.26 -8.19 6.94
CA GLY A 86 1.07 -8.21 7.50
C GLY A 86 1.11 -9.14 8.70
N THR A 87 2.24 -9.78 8.91
CA THR A 87 2.49 -10.66 10.05
C THR A 87 3.91 -10.44 10.56
N PHE A 88 4.13 -10.79 11.82
CA PHE A 88 5.45 -10.72 12.43
C PHE A 88 5.80 -12.03 13.10
N GLY A 89 7.09 -12.26 13.28
CA GLY A 89 7.63 -13.35 14.07
C GLY A 89 8.90 -12.89 14.80
N TRP A 90 9.10 -13.36 16.02
CA TRP A 90 10.32 -13.13 16.79
C TRP A 90 10.65 -14.35 17.64
N SER A 91 11.93 -14.50 18.00
CA SER A 91 12.36 -15.55 18.93
C SER A 91 13.50 -15.05 19.81
N THR A 92 13.56 -15.55 21.04
CA THR A 92 14.66 -15.31 21.98
C THR A 92 15.37 -16.61 22.29
N ASN A 93 16.71 -16.58 22.19
CA ASN A 93 17.56 -17.76 22.19
C ASN A 93 18.75 -17.59 23.13
N LEU A 94 19.12 -18.68 23.81
CA LEU A 94 20.37 -18.76 24.54
C LEU A 94 21.56 -18.88 23.59
N LYS A 95 22.76 -18.54 24.07
CA LYS A 95 24.02 -18.67 23.31
C LYS A 95 24.32 -20.08 22.82
N ASN A 96 23.83 -21.11 23.54
CA ASN A 96 23.96 -22.52 23.13
C ASN A 96 23.00 -22.94 21.99
N GLY A 97 22.19 -22.00 21.46
CA GLY A 97 21.27 -22.23 20.37
C GLY A 97 19.85 -22.62 20.80
N THR A 98 19.60 -22.80 22.10
CA THR A 98 18.27 -23.17 22.61
C THR A 98 17.31 -22.00 22.51
N THR A 99 16.23 -22.18 21.73
CA THR A 99 15.09 -21.24 21.71
C THR A 99 14.32 -21.34 23.01
N ILE A 100 14.14 -20.20 23.68
CA ILE A 100 13.46 -20.09 24.98
C ILE A 100 11.98 -19.81 24.77
N ILE A 101 11.69 -18.85 23.88
CA ILE A 101 10.35 -18.40 23.56
C ILE A 101 10.31 -17.87 22.12
N GLU A 102 9.17 -18.08 21.49
CA GLU A 102 8.83 -17.54 20.18
C GLU A 102 7.54 -16.73 20.30
N GLY A 103 7.45 -15.64 19.55
CA GLY A 103 6.23 -14.85 19.41
C GLY A 103 5.90 -14.65 17.94
N SER A 104 4.62 -14.67 17.60
CA SER A 104 4.15 -14.38 16.24
C SER A 104 2.74 -13.85 16.24
N GLY A 105 2.39 -13.04 15.25
CA GLY A 105 1.08 -12.43 15.22
C GLY A 105 0.80 -11.62 13.97
N PRO A 106 -0.41 -11.02 13.90
CA PRO A 106 -0.79 -10.14 12.83
C PRO A 106 -0.15 -8.77 13.04
N ALA A 107 0.36 -8.18 11.97
CA ALA A 107 0.67 -6.76 11.91
C ALA A 107 -0.53 -6.01 11.36
N TYR A 108 -0.88 -4.88 11.98
CA TYR A 108 -2.04 -4.07 11.60
C TYR A 108 -1.64 -2.72 11.02
N GLY A 109 -2.43 -2.24 10.07
CA GLY A 109 -2.27 -0.93 9.47
C GLY A 109 -2.39 -0.96 7.95
N SER A 110 -2.68 0.21 7.37
CA SER A 110 -2.93 0.33 5.94
C SER A 110 -2.36 1.64 5.39
N PRO A 111 -1.65 1.63 4.24
CA PRO A 111 -1.23 0.43 3.49
C PRO A 111 -0.27 -0.43 4.32
N MET A 112 -0.37 -1.75 4.16
CA MET A 112 0.57 -2.68 4.79
C MET A 112 1.83 -2.79 3.93
N ASP A 113 2.99 -2.69 4.56
CA ASP A 113 4.30 -2.88 3.93
C ASP A 113 5.23 -3.65 4.88
N SER A 114 6.35 -4.14 4.33
CA SER A 114 7.31 -4.96 5.08
C SER A 114 7.89 -4.19 6.27
N TYR A 115 8.11 -2.89 6.12
CA TYR A 115 8.59 -2.02 7.18
C TYR A 115 7.66 -2.05 8.39
N ARG A 116 6.36 -1.85 8.17
CA ARG A 116 5.35 -1.90 9.23
C ARG A 116 5.23 -3.29 9.85
N ALA A 117 5.26 -4.36 9.04
CA ALA A 117 5.17 -5.73 9.56
C ALA A 117 6.34 -6.06 10.50
N GLU A 118 7.54 -5.61 10.17
CA GLU A 118 8.73 -5.81 10.98
C GLU A 118 8.75 -4.95 12.26
N GLU A 119 8.23 -3.71 12.21
CA GLU A 119 8.04 -2.87 13.41
C GLU A 119 7.19 -3.60 14.46
N TYR A 120 6.14 -4.32 14.03
CA TYR A 120 5.35 -5.13 14.96
C TYR A 120 6.18 -6.22 15.63
N GLY A 121 7.09 -6.88 14.91
CA GLY A 121 8.00 -7.87 15.50
C GLY A 121 8.85 -7.29 16.63
N LYS A 122 9.37 -6.07 16.43
CA LYS A 122 10.16 -5.34 17.42
C LYS A 122 9.34 -4.88 18.62
N CYS A 123 8.17 -4.28 18.37
CA CYS A 123 7.30 -3.83 19.44
C CYS A 123 6.77 -5.02 20.27
N SER A 124 6.47 -6.15 19.63
CA SER A 124 6.02 -7.37 20.30
C SER A 124 7.07 -7.93 21.26
N ILE A 125 8.32 -8.09 20.82
CA ILE A 125 9.39 -8.58 21.71
C ILE A 125 9.68 -7.59 22.85
N LEU A 126 9.71 -6.28 22.55
CA LEU A 126 9.94 -5.25 23.58
C LEU A 126 8.81 -5.22 24.60
N GLN A 127 7.56 -5.35 24.16
CA GLN A 127 6.40 -5.41 25.04
C GLN A 127 6.46 -6.64 25.94
N PHE A 128 6.79 -7.81 25.39
CA PHE A 128 6.98 -9.03 26.17
C PHE A 128 8.08 -8.86 27.24
N LEU A 129 9.25 -8.36 26.84
CA LEU A 129 10.38 -8.16 27.76
C LEU A 129 10.07 -7.12 28.83
N PHE A 130 9.34 -6.05 28.48
CA PHE A 130 8.88 -5.05 29.44
C PHE A 130 7.95 -5.67 30.48
N LEU A 131 6.91 -6.40 30.06
CA LEU A 131 5.97 -7.04 30.98
C LEU A 131 6.65 -8.07 31.88
N LEU A 132 7.54 -8.88 31.30
CA LEU A 132 8.31 -9.87 32.07
C LEU A 132 9.18 -9.20 33.13
N ARG A 133 9.80 -8.08 32.77
CA ARG A 133 10.64 -7.28 33.68
C ARG A 133 9.83 -6.72 34.84
N GLU A 134 8.69 -6.10 34.55
CA GLU A 134 7.82 -5.50 35.56
C GLU A 134 7.23 -6.56 36.49
N TYR A 135 6.81 -7.72 35.96
CA TYR A 135 6.20 -8.77 36.76
C TYR A 135 7.18 -9.48 37.70
N TYR A 136 8.40 -9.78 37.22
CA TYR A 136 9.41 -10.53 37.98
C TYR A 136 10.48 -9.65 38.64
N ASP A 137 10.32 -8.32 38.60
CA ASP A 137 11.31 -7.33 39.04
C ASP A 137 12.73 -7.67 38.55
N LEU A 138 12.87 -7.69 37.21
CA LEU A 138 14.10 -8.12 36.55
C LEU A 138 15.01 -6.93 36.22
N THR A 139 16.31 -7.16 36.37
CA THR A 139 17.33 -6.43 35.60
C THR A 139 17.71 -7.33 34.42
N LEU A 140 17.30 -6.91 33.21
CA LEU A 140 17.61 -7.65 31.98
C LEU A 140 19.11 -7.53 31.66
N ALA A 141 19.75 -8.64 31.33
CA ALA A 141 21.10 -8.61 30.77
C ALA A 141 21.12 -7.82 29.44
N PRO A 142 22.26 -7.18 29.08
CA PRO A 142 22.41 -6.59 27.76
C PRO A 142 22.08 -7.61 26.67
N MET A 143 21.15 -7.25 25.79
CA MET A 143 20.59 -8.16 24.79
C MET A 143 20.83 -7.63 23.38
N HIS A 144 21.12 -8.54 22.46
CA HIS A 144 21.21 -8.24 21.03
C HIS A 144 19.93 -8.68 20.32
N VAL A 145 19.29 -7.76 19.61
CA VAL A 145 18.12 -8.04 18.78
C VAL A 145 18.50 -7.85 17.31
N TYR A 146 18.36 -8.91 16.53
CA TYR A 146 18.71 -8.95 15.12
C TYR A 146 17.46 -8.73 14.24
N CYS A 147 17.58 -7.94 13.19
CA CYS A 147 16.49 -7.62 12.27
C CYS A 147 17.05 -7.27 10.88
N ASP A 148 16.22 -7.33 9.83
CA ASP A 148 16.68 -7.17 8.44
C ASP A 148 16.43 -5.79 7.82
N ASN A 149 16.05 -4.81 8.64
CA ASN A 149 15.87 -3.42 8.20
C ASN A 149 16.76 -2.44 8.95
N GLN A 150 17.72 -1.93 8.18
CA GLN A 150 18.75 -1.00 8.60
C GLN A 150 18.20 0.33 9.13
N ALA A 151 17.10 0.86 8.60
CA ALA A 151 16.60 2.20 8.94
C ALA A 151 16.05 2.32 10.38
N LEU A 152 15.83 1.19 11.05
CA LEU A 152 15.25 1.09 12.38
C LEU A 152 16.31 0.93 13.49
N VAL A 153 17.54 0.57 13.13
CA VAL A 153 18.65 0.37 14.09
C VAL A 153 19.09 1.70 14.72
N ASP A 154 18.89 2.82 14.01
CA ASP A 154 19.43 4.12 14.37
C ASP A 154 18.70 4.83 15.54
N ASN A 155 17.62 4.25 16.09
CA ASN A 155 16.70 4.93 17.03
C ASN A 155 16.48 4.26 18.40
N VAL A 156 17.31 3.31 18.87
CA VAL A 156 17.05 2.58 20.13
C VAL A 156 18.19 2.63 21.17
N ASN A 157 17.80 2.63 22.45
CA ASN A 157 18.56 2.96 23.67
C ASN A 157 19.58 1.90 24.16
N LYS A 158 20.48 2.33 25.06
CA LYS A 158 21.71 1.65 25.55
C LYS A 158 21.63 0.22 26.13
N ALA A 159 20.45 -0.33 26.48
CA ALA A 159 20.33 -1.66 27.11
C ALA A 159 20.01 -2.81 26.13
N ILE A 160 19.43 -2.49 24.97
CA ILE A 160 19.09 -3.45 23.91
C ILE A 160 19.71 -2.93 22.62
N THR A 161 20.67 -3.66 22.07
CA THR A 161 21.33 -3.28 20.82
C THR A 161 20.65 -3.96 19.65
N PHE A 162 20.10 -3.17 18.73
CA PHE A 162 19.58 -3.66 17.47
C PHE A 162 20.72 -3.81 16.46
N HIS A 163 20.68 -4.90 15.69
CA HIS A 163 21.66 -5.19 14.65
C HIS A 163 20.94 -5.51 13.35
N HIS A 164 21.43 -4.92 12.26
CA HIS A 164 20.95 -5.26 10.93
C HIS A 164 21.62 -6.54 10.41
N ILE A 165 20.83 -7.43 9.81
CA ILE A 165 21.29 -8.63 9.10
C ILE A 165 20.67 -8.67 7.71
N LYS A 166 21.43 -9.13 6.73
CA LYS A 166 20.89 -9.35 5.40
C LYS A 166 19.78 -10.44 5.43
N GLY A 167 18.60 -10.11 4.92
CA GLY A 167 17.52 -11.08 4.72
C GLY A 167 17.86 -12.19 3.70
N HIS A 168 17.16 -13.32 3.80
CA HIS A 168 17.17 -14.42 2.83
C HIS A 168 18.56 -15.00 2.44
N GLN A 169 19.51 -15.03 3.38
CA GLN A 169 20.84 -15.59 3.13
C GLN A 169 20.82 -17.09 2.84
N ASP A 170 19.77 -17.80 3.28
CA ASP A 170 19.50 -19.21 3.03
C ASP A 170 19.22 -19.54 1.55
N THR A 171 18.93 -18.52 0.72
CA THR A 171 18.76 -18.70 -0.73
C THR A 171 20.08 -18.97 -1.47
N GLN A 172 21.21 -18.59 -0.87
CA GLN A 172 22.54 -18.69 -1.49
C GLN A 172 23.50 -19.56 -0.67
N VAL A 173 23.25 -19.71 0.63
CA VAL A 173 24.12 -20.43 1.56
C VAL A 173 23.29 -21.46 2.30
N ALA A 174 23.78 -22.70 2.38
CA ALA A 174 23.11 -23.76 3.13
C ALA A 174 23.02 -23.39 4.63
N LEU A 175 21.94 -23.84 5.29
CA LEU A 175 21.61 -23.45 6.67
C LEU A 175 22.74 -23.74 7.67
N ASP A 176 23.45 -24.86 7.49
CA ASP A 176 24.57 -25.31 8.31
C ASP A 176 25.83 -24.43 8.19
N LYS A 177 25.85 -23.54 7.17
CA LYS A 177 26.96 -22.61 6.90
C LYS A 177 26.58 -21.16 7.20
N LEU A 178 25.37 -20.90 7.69
CA LEU A 178 24.95 -19.56 8.07
C LEU A 178 25.61 -19.13 9.37
N SER A 179 25.83 -17.83 9.53
CA SER A 179 26.16 -17.29 10.84
C SER A 179 24.94 -17.47 11.76
N ARG A 180 25.18 -17.62 13.06
CA ARG A 180 24.08 -17.76 14.03
C ARG A 180 23.02 -16.66 13.91
N PRO A 181 23.37 -15.37 13.74
CA PRO A 181 22.37 -14.32 13.54
C PRO A 181 21.53 -14.52 12.25
N ALA A 182 22.13 -15.03 11.17
CA ALA A 182 21.40 -15.34 9.93
C ALA A 182 20.47 -16.56 10.07
N GLU A 183 20.88 -17.58 10.82
CA GLU A 183 19.99 -18.72 11.15
C GLU A 183 18.73 -18.25 11.90
N LEU A 184 18.92 -17.37 12.90
CA LEU A 184 17.82 -16.81 13.68
C LEU A 184 16.86 -16.00 12.81
N ASN A 185 17.38 -15.23 11.85
CA ASN A 185 16.56 -14.49 10.90
C ASN A 185 15.70 -15.43 10.03
N VAL A 186 16.27 -16.55 9.57
CA VAL A 186 15.52 -17.56 8.81
C VAL A 186 14.43 -18.20 9.66
N GLN A 187 14.69 -18.45 10.94
CA GLN A 187 13.69 -18.98 11.87
C GLN A 187 12.52 -18.00 12.06
N THR A 188 12.79 -16.71 12.26
CA THR A 188 11.74 -15.70 12.45
C THR A 188 10.95 -15.43 11.18
N ASN A 189 11.58 -15.49 10.02
CA ASN A 189 10.90 -15.45 8.72
C ASN A 189 9.91 -16.62 8.57
N LYS A 190 10.33 -17.83 8.97
CA LYS A 190 9.44 -19.00 8.99
C LYS A 190 8.27 -18.82 9.96
N LEU A 191 8.48 -18.21 11.13
CA LEU A 191 7.39 -17.92 12.08
C LEU A 191 6.36 -16.97 11.46
N ALA A 192 6.80 -15.85 10.90
CA ALA A 192 5.93 -14.89 10.23
C ALA A 192 5.19 -15.54 9.05
N GLY A 193 5.92 -16.26 8.18
CA GLY A 193 5.34 -16.96 7.03
C GLY A 193 4.38 -18.10 7.42
N ASN A 194 4.63 -18.82 8.51
CA ASN A 194 3.71 -19.83 9.03
C ASN A 194 2.42 -19.17 9.54
N TYR A 195 2.53 -18.10 10.34
CA TYR A 195 1.37 -17.35 10.80
C TYR A 195 0.55 -16.81 9.63
N GLN A 196 1.22 -16.24 8.62
CA GLN A 196 0.58 -15.71 7.41
C GLN A 196 -0.19 -16.78 6.62
N ARG A 197 0.30 -18.03 6.59
CA ARG A 197 -0.36 -19.15 5.90
C ARG A 197 -1.52 -19.74 6.69
N LEU A 198 -1.38 -19.83 8.01
CA LEU A 198 -2.33 -20.54 8.88
C LEU A 198 -3.46 -19.64 9.39
N SER A 199 -3.23 -18.33 9.49
CA SER A 199 -4.20 -17.40 10.02
C SER A 199 -5.14 -16.81 8.95
N SER A 200 -6.37 -16.52 9.34
CA SER A 200 -7.39 -15.84 8.52
C SER A 200 -7.64 -14.40 9.01
N HIS A 201 -6.60 -13.74 9.54
CA HIS A 201 -6.70 -12.42 10.14
C HIS A 201 -7.04 -11.35 9.10
N LYS A 202 -7.85 -10.36 9.48
CA LYS A 202 -8.16 -9.21 8.62
C LYS A 202 -7.15 -8.10 8.87
N ASN A 203 -6.74 -7.40 7.81
CA ASN A 203 -6.02 -6.16 7.99
C ASN A 203 -6.99 -5.09 8.52
N ILE A 204 -6.94 -4.84 9.83
CA ILE A 204 -7.71 -3.80 10.50
C ILE A 204 -6.82 -2.59 10.80
N PRO A 205 -7.39 -1.40 11.04
CA PRO A 205 -6.63 -0.27 11.55
C PRO A 205 -5.97 -0.63 12.88
N ALA A 206 -4.70 -0.27 13.05
CA ALA A 206 -3.99 -0.45 14.31
C ALA A 206 -4.73 0.25 15.46
N ARG A 207 -4.79 -0.40 16.63
CA ARG A 207 -5.35 0.20 17.85
C ARG A 207 -4.46 1.35 18.33
N MET A 208 -5.05 2.31 19.04
CA MET A 208 -4.28 3.37 19.70
C MET A 208 -3.50 2.80 20.88
N PHE A 209 -2.21 3.04 20.92
CA PHE A 209 -1.38 2.80 22.10
C PHE A 209 -1.75 3.79 23.22
N GLU A 210 -1.41 3.46 24.45
CA GLU A 210 -1.72 4.31 25.61
C GLU A 210 -1.13 5.73 25.50
N GLY A 211 0.06 5.87 24.91
CA GLY A 211 0.68 7.17 24.61
C GLY A 211 0.13 7.88 23.37
N THR A 212 -0.77 7.26 22.60
CA THR A 212 -1.33 7.84 21.37
C THR A 212 -2.66 8.54 21.67
N HIS A 213 -2.64 9.88 21.70
CA HIS A 213 -3.82 10.67 22.06
C HIS A 213 -4.89 10.78 20.95
N CYS A 214 -4.51 10.66 19.68
CA CYS A 214 -5.44 10.66 18.56
C CYS A 214 -4.83 10.00 17.30
N HIS A 215 -5.70 9.47 16.43
CA HIS A 215 -5.36 9.06 15.07
C HIS A 215 -6.05 9.96 14.06
N LEU A 216 -5.38 10.26 12.94
CA LEU A 216 -6.04 10.80 11.75
C LEU A 216 -6.41 9.63 10.85
N ILE A 217 -7.71 9.38 10.67
CA ILE A 217 -8.20 8.32 9.76
C ILE A 217 -8.69 8.96 8.45
N TYR A 218 -8.21 8.45 7.32
CA TYR A 218 -8.61 8.86 5.98
C TYR A 218 -8.87 7.64 5.09
N ASN A 219 -10.06 7.53 4.49
CA ASN A 219 -10.49 6.36 3.69
C ASN A 219 -10.30 5.01 4.41
N GLY A 220 -10.52 4.97 5.72
CA GLY A 220 -10.32 3.76 6.54
C GLY A 220 -8.86 3.43 6.86
N GLN A 221 -7.92 4.28 6.46
CA GLN A 221 -6.48 4.13 6.70
C GLN A 221 -6.00 5.13 7.75
N ILE A 222 -5.07 4.71 8.61
CA ILE A 222 -4.44 5.60 9.59
C ILE A 222 -3.34 6.40 8.87
N VAL A 223 -3.46 7.72 8.91
CA VAL A 223 -2.45 8.64 8.40
C VAL A 223 -1.41 8.84 9.50
N ALA A 224 -0.29 8.12 9.42
CA ALA A 224 0.78 8.19 10.42
C ALA A 224 1.67 9.45 10.29
N SER A 225 1.68 10.09 9.12
CA SER A 225 2.54 11.26 8.88
C SER A 225 1.98 12.18 7.78
N LYS A 226 2.64 13.32 7.55
CA LYS A 226 2.29 14.28 6.48
C LYS A 226 0.83 14.76 6.52
N HIS A 227 0.24 14.86 7.71
CA HIS A 227 -1.16 15.26 7.94
C HIS A 227 -1.62 16.46 7.10
N ARG A 228 -0.82 17.54 7.03
CA ARG A 228 -1.12 18.73 6.22
C ARG A 228 -1.30 18.43 4.74
N LYS A 229 -0.47 17.54 4.18
CA LYS A 229 -0.57 17.12 2.77
C LYS A 229 -1.87 16.35 2.56
N HIS A 230 -2.15 15.33 3.37
CA HIS A 230 -3.39 14.55 3.27
C HIS A 230 -4.66 15.41 3.37
N ILE A 231 -4.69 16.36 4.30
CA ILE A 231 -5.82 17.29 4.44
C ILE A 231 -5.97 18.19 3.20
N ARG A 232 -4.86 18.75 2.69
CA ARG A 232 -4.88 19.60 1.49
C ARG A 232 -5.30 18.83 0.26
N ASP A 233 -4.73 17.65 0.06
CA ASP A 233 -5.01 16.78 -1.07
C ASP A 233 -6.50 16.42 -1.06
N HIS A 234 -7.05 15.97 0.08
CA HIS A 234 -8.49 15.71 0.20
C HIS A 234 -9.37 16.91 -0.20
N ARG A 235 -9.04 18.11 0.31
CA ARG A 235 -9.81 19.33 0.00
C ARG A 235 -9.73 19.70 -1.48
N ARG A 236 -8.58 19.49 -2.11
CA ARG A 236 -8.32 19.79 -3.53
C ARG A 236 -8.93 18.75 -4.46
N THR A 237 -8.80 17.45 -4.15
CA THR A 237 -9.32 16.34 -4.94
C THR A 237 -10.82 16.50 -5.19
N ARG A 238 -11.59 16.94 -4.19
CA ARG A 238 -13.04 17.18 -4.37
C ARG A 238 -13.30 18.23 -5.44
N LYS A 239 -12.66 19.41 -5.33
CA LYS A 239 -12.83 20.49 -6.32
C LYS A 239 -12.36 20.06 -7.71
N LEU A 240 -11.24 19.34 -7.78
CA LEU A 240 -10.71 18.85 -9.05
C LEU A 240 -11.63 17.84 -9.71
N LYS A 241 -12.17 16.87 -8.96
CA LYS A 241 -13.15 15.90 -9.48
C LYS A 241 -14.41 16.59 -9.98
N THR A 242 -14.94 17.57 -9.25
CA THR A 242 -16.08 18.37 -9.71
C THR A 242 -15.76 19.13 -11.00
N TYR A 243 -14.58 19.74 -11.10
CA TYR A 243 -14.14 20.42 -12.33
C TYR A 243 -14.05 19.45 -13.51
N ILE A 244 -13.41 18.30 -13.32
CA ILE A 244 -13.28 17.27 -14.37
C ILE A 244 -14.68 16.82 -14.79
N GLN A 245 -15.56 16.48 -13.85
CA GLN A 245 -16.94 16.07 -14.11
C GLN A 245 -17.70 17.08 -14.98
N GLN A 246 -17.62 18.36 -14.62
CA GLN A 246 -18.29 19.43 -15.37
C GLN A 246 -17.69 19.59 -16.77
N LYS A 247 -16.37 19.49 -16.89
CA LYS A 247 -15.66 19.67 -18.16
C LYS A 247 -15.86 18.50 -19.13
N THR A 248 -15.88 17.28 -18.63
CA THR A 248 -16.00 16.06 -19.44
C THR A 248 -17.44 15.56 -19.58
N GLN A 249 -18.38 16.13 -18.82
CA GLN A 249 -19.78 15.69 -18.74
C GLN A 249 -19.94 14.22 -18.33
N MET A 250 -18.94 13.67 -17.62
CA MET A 250 -18.94 12.26 -17.22
C MET A 250 -19.92 11.99 -16.07
N SER A 251 -20.50 10.79 -16.06
CA SER A 251 -21.33 10.33 -14.94
C SER A 251 -20.50 10.14 -13.66
N GLU A 252 -21.15 10.23 -12.51
CA GLU A 252 -20.50 9.95 -11.21
C GLU A 252 -19.98 8.49 -11.15
N ALA A 253 -20.70 7.56 -11.78
CA ALA A 253 -20.28 6.17 -11.91
C ALA A 253 -18.96 6.03 -12.69
N ALA A 254 -18.82 6.70 -13.84
CA ALA A 254 -17.57 6.71 -14.61
C ALA A 254 -16.41 7.34 -13.81
N LEU A 255 -16.70 8.41 -13.06
CA LEU A 255 -15.71 9.05 -12.18
C LEU A 255 -15.26 8.16 -11.02
N ALA A 256 -16.16 7.36 -10.48
CA ALA A 256 -15.85 6.42 -9.42
C ALA A 256 -15.08 5.20 -9.93
N ASP A 257 -15.31 4.79 -11.18
CA ASP A 257 -14.66 3.64 -11.80
C ASP A 257 -13.22 3.91 -12.26
N MET A 258 -12.86 5.17 -12.52
CA MET A 258 -11.50 5.54 -12.89
C MET A 258 -10.46 5.22 -11.80
N ASP A 259 -9.33 4.65 -12.22
CA ASP A 259 -8.18 4.38 -11.35
C ASP A 259 -7.36 5.66 -11.11
N TRP A 260 -7.86 6.47 -10.17
CA TRP A 260 -7.20 7.70 -9.77
C TRP A 260 -5.84 7.50 -9.09
N GLN A 261 -5.60 6.34 -8.47
CA GLN A 261 -4.34 6.08 -7.79
C GLN A 261 -3.23 5.84 -8.80
N SER A 262 -3.49 5.02 -9.82
CA SER A 262 -2.56 4.80 -10.92
C SER A 262 -2.35 6.10 -11.70
N HIS A 263 -3.43 6.84 -12.00
CA HIS A 263 -3.33 8.15 -12.65
C HIS A 263 -2.44 9.14 -11.88
N GLU A 264 -2.67 9.32 -10.57
CA GLU A 264 -1.87 10.21 -9.73
C GLU A 264 -0.40 9.80 -9.73
N ARG A 265 -0.13 8.50 -9.59
CA ARG A 265 1.24 7.98 -9.57
C ARG A 265 1.95 8.24 -10.89
N SER A 266 1.32 7.96 -12.03
CA SER A 266 1.88 8.20 -13.36
C SER A 266 2.17 9.68 -13.60
N VAL A 267 1.26 10.58 -13.20
CA VAL A 267 1.48 12.04 -13.32
C VAL A 267 2.66 12.49 -12.46
N ASN A 268 2.75 12.00 -11.22
CA ASN A 268 3.80 12.37 -10.28
C ASN A 268 5.19 11.80 -10.63
N MET A 269 5.30 10.92 -11.64
CA MET A 269 6.61 10.47 -12.15
C MET A 269 7.33 11.55 -12.95
N PHE A 270 6.59 12.51 -13.52
CA PHE A 270 7.16 13.61 -14.29
C PHE A 270 7.54 14.77 -13.37
N LYS A 271 8.66 15.43 -13.67
CA LYS A 271 9.14 16.63 -12.97
C LYS A 271 9.18 17.82 -13.93
N ASP A 272 9.20 19.03 -13.37
CA ASP A 272 9.49 20.28 -14.07
C ASP A 272 8.67 20.54 -15.36
N GLY A 273 9.34 20.80 -16.49
CA GLY A 273 8.75 21.09 -17.78
C GLY A 273 7.78 20.00 -18.28
N PRO A 274 8.20 18.72 -18.34
CA PRO A 274 7.31 17.61 -18.69
C PRO A 274 6.03 17.53 -17.85
N HIS A 275 6.14 17.76 -16.53
CA HIS A 275 4.95 17.78 -15.66
C HIS A 275 4.00 18.93 -16.03
N THR A 276 4.54 20.12 -16.32
CA THR A 276 3.73 21.27 -16.74
C THR A 276 3.00 21.02 -18.06
N PHE A 277 3.71 20.44 -19.05
CA PHE A 277 3.10 20.03 -20.31
C PHE A 277 1.98 19.01 -20.08
N LEU A 278 2.26 17.96 -19.29
CA LEU A 278 1.30 16.90 -19.00
C LEU A 278 0.05 17.45 -18.32
N VAL A 279 0.18 18.28 -17.30
CA VAL A 279 -0.99 18.89 -16.62
C VAL A 279 -1.82 19.73 -17.59
N LYS A 280 -1.18 20.51 -18.47
CA LYS A 280 -1.89 21.27 -19.52
C LYS A 280 -2.59 20.35 -20.51
N PHE A 281 -1.93 19.28 -20.95
CA PHE A 281 -2.51 18.27 -21.83
C PHE A 281 -3.73 17.58 -21.22
N LEU A 282 -3.59 17.03 -20.01
CA LEU A 282 -4.65 16.30 -19.29
C LEU A 282 -5.92 17.13 -19.07
N HIS A 283 -5.76 18.44 -18.93
CA HIS A 283 -6.85 19.36 -18.67
C HIS A 283 -7.24 20.16 -19.91
N GLY A 284 -6.75 19.87 -21.11
CA GLY A 284 -7.13 20.56 -22.35
C GLY A 284 -6.79 22.06 -22.35
N TRP A 285 -5.59 22.40 -21.86
CA TRP A 285 -5.02 23.75 -21.81
C TRP A 285 -3.76 23.87 -22.69
N LEU A 286 -3.51 22.91 -23.58
CA LEU A 286 -2.49 23.09 -24.61
C LEU A 286 -2.87 24.27 -25.52
N PRO A 287 -1.87 25.02 -26.03
CA PRO A 287 -2.09 26.17 -26.90
C PRO A 287 -2.48 25.74 -28.33
N VAL A 288 -3.59 25.00 -28.46
CA VAL A 288 -4.21 24.63 -29.74
C VAL A 288 -5.00 25.81 -30.31
N GLY A 289 -5.24 25.82 -31.63
CA GLY A 289 -5.85 26.94 -32.37
C GLY A 289 -7.05 27.58 -31.66
N LYS A 290 -8.05 26.78 -31.25
CA LYS A 290 -9.25 27.26 -30.53
C LYS A 290 -8.95 27.96 -29.22
N LEU A 291 -7.90 27.57 -28.51
CA LEU A 291 -7.50 28.19 -27.25
C LEU A 291 -6.71 29.48 -27.49
N VAL A 292 -5.73 29.45 -28.40
CA VAL A 292 -4.86 30.61 -28.65
C VAL A 292 -5.60 31.76 -29.34
N SER A 293 -6.57 31.43 -30.19
CA SER A 293 -7.43 32.40 -30.86
C SER A 293 -8.28 33.22 -29.89
N ARG A 294 -8.49 32.74 -28.64
CA ARG A 294 -9.18 33.53 -27.61
C ARG A 294 -8.36 34.71 -27.10
N TYR A 295 -7.03 34.67 -27.23
CA TYR A 295 -6.16 35.76 -26.79
C TYR A 295 -6.02 36.83 -27.87
N ASP A 296 -5.80 36.43 -29.11
CA ASP A 296 -5.69 37.31 -30.28
C ASP A 296 -6.12 36.54 -31.55
N PRO A 297 -7.39 36.69 -31.99
CA PRO A 297 -7.91 35.97 -33.15
C PRO A 297 -7.25 36.37 -34.48
N ILE A 298 -6.69 37.59 -34.56
CA ILE A 298 -6.08 38.12 -35.78
C ILE A 298 -4.70 37.48 -35.96
N LYS A 299 -3.91 37.45 -34.87
CA LYS A 299 -2.57 36.86 -34.88
C LYS A 299 -2.58 35.33 -34.85
N TYR A 300 -3.56 34.73 -34.17
CA TYR A 300 -3.65 33.29 -33.98
C TYR A 300 -5.05 32.79 -34.42
N PRO A 301 -5.21 32.42 -35.71
CA PRO A 301 -6.45 31.83 -36.19
C PRO A 301 -6.83 30.57 -35.41
N GLY A 302 -8.13 30.31 -35.26
CA GLY A 302 -8.64 29.13 -34.56
C GLY A 302 -8.47 27.81 -35.31
N ALA A 303 -8.14 27.87 -36.60
CA ALA A 303 -8.01 26.73 -37.49
C ALA A 303 -6.79 25.85 -37.17
N CYS A 304 -6.86 24.59 -37.56
CA CYS A 304 -5.74 23.67 -37.42
C CYS A 304 -4.59 24.08 -38.35
N PRO A 305 -3.34 24.15 -37.84
CA PRO A 305 -2.18 24.43 -38.69
C PRO A 305 -1.78 23.23 -39.57
N SER A 306 -2.35 22.05 -39.33
CA SER A 306 -1.98 20.79 -39.99
C SER A 306 -3.03 20.26 -40.98
N CYS A 307 -4.26 20.76 -40.96
CA CYS A 307 -5.32 20.35 -41.88
C CYS A 307 -6.39 21.44 -42.01
N ASP A 308 -7.39 21.25 -42.87
CA ASP A 308 -8.42 22.26 -43.18
C ASP A 308 -9.52 22.40 -42.11
N GLU A 309 -9.33 21.84 -40.91
CA GLU A 309 -10.30 21.99 -39.82
C GLU A 309 -10.34 23.46 -39.32
N PRO A 310 -11.50 24.14 -39.35
CA PRO A 310 -11.62 25.55 -38.97
C PRO A 310 -11.48 25.80 -37.46
N SER A 311 -11.58 24.77 -36.61
CA SER A 311 -11.42 24.89 -35.16
C SER A 311 -10.59 23.75 -34.58
N GLU A 312 -9.32 24.01 -34.29
CA GLU A 312 -8.44 23.06 -33.61
C GLU A 312 -8.69 23.07 -32.10
N ASP A 313 -9.49 22.12 -31.62
CA ASP A 313 -9.64 21.87 -30.19
C ASP A 313 -8.77 20.70 -29.70
N SER A 314 -8.82 20.42 -28.38
CA SER A 314 -8.01 19.36 -27.79
C SER A 314 -8.36 17.97 -28.32
N LYS A 315 -9.58 17.75 -28.80
CA LYS A 315 -9.98 16.48 -29.41
C LYS A 315 -9.42 16.40 -30.83
N HIS A 316 -9.61 17.45 -31.64
CA HIS A 316 -9.03 17.52 -32.98
C HIS A 316 -7.51 17.36 -32.96
N TYR A 317 -6.81 17.96 -32.00
CA TYR A 317 -5.37 17.78 -31.83
C TYR A 317 -4.93 16.30 -31.78
N LEU A 318 -5.77 15.44 -31.19
CA LEU A 318 -5.55 14.00 -31.10
C LEU A 318 -6.12 13.20 -32.27
N THR A 319 -7.08 13.74 -33.03
CA THR A 319 -7.74 13.02 -34.13
C THR A 319 -7.43 13.59 -35.51
N CYS A 320 -6.50 14.56 -35.58
CA CYS A 320 -6.18 15.28 -36.80
C CYS A 320 -5.77 14.30 -37.92
N PRO A 321 -6.34 14.41 -39.13
CA PRO A 321 -6.09 13.47 -40.23
C PRO A 321 -4.73 13.66 -40.91
N ASN A 322 -3.95 14.67 -40.51
CA ASN A 322 -2.65 14.94 -41.10
C ASN A 322 -1.71 13.70 -41.02
N PRO A 323 -1.00 13.34 -42.10
CA PRO A 323 -0.13 12.16 -42.13
C PRO A 323 0.93 12.09 -41.03
N GLU A 324 1.52 13.23 -40.63
CA GLU A 324 2.52 13.25 -39.55
C GLU A 324 1.91 12.89 -38.19
N ARG A 325 0.65 13.31 -37.96
CA ARG A 325 -0.12 12.93 -36.77
C ARG A 325 -0.46 11.45 -36.78
N HIS A 326 -0.74 10.90 -37.97
CA HIS A 326 -0.96 9.46 -38.14
C HIS A 326 0.31 8.64 -37.83
N ASN A 327 1.48 9.12 -38.24
CA ASN A 327 2.76 8.48 -37.89
C ASN A 327 2.96 8.41 -36.37
N TRP A 328 2.59 9.47 -35.65
CA TRP A 328 2.59 9.44 -34.18
C TRP A 328 1.61 8.40 -33.62
N HIS A 329 0.40 8.29 -34.16
CA HIS A 329 -0.55 7.24 -33.75
C HIS A 329 0.02 5.85 -33.95
N THR A 330 0.67 5.59 -35.08
CA THR A 330 1.30 4.29 -35.36
C THR A 330 2.44 4.01 -34.38
N ALA A 331 3.33 4.97 -34.16
CA ALA A 331 4.42 4.84 -33.20
C ALA A 331 3.92 4.58 -31.77
N LEU A 332 2.89 5.32 -31.34
CA LEU A 332 2.24 5.13 -30.03
C LEU A 332 1.71 3.70 -29.86
N LYS A 333 0.95 3.21 -30.84
CA LYS A 333 0.35 1.86 -30.81
C LYS A 333 1.43 0.77 -30.73
N THR A 334 2.50 0.92 -31.50
CA THR A 334 3.64 0.00 -31.51
C THR A 334 4.39 0.01 -30.18
N SER A 335 4.75 1.19 -29.66
CA SER A 335 5.44 1.32 -28.36
C SER A 335 4.58 0.81 -27.21
N PHE A 336 3.27 1.05 -27.26
CA PHE A 336 2.32 0.56 -26.27
C PHE A 336 2.27 -0.97 -26.23
N ARG A 337 2.13 -1.61 -27.41
CA ARG A 337 2.12 -3.07 -27.52
C ARG A 337 3.41 -3.69 -26.98
N HIS A 338 4.56 -3.20 -27.42
CA HIS A 338 5.87 -3.67 -26.94
C HIS A 338 6.02 -3.51 -25.41
N ARG A 339 5.49 -2.42 -24.84
CA ARG A 339 5.50 -2.24 -23.38
C ARG A 339 4.60 -3.24 -22.66
N CYS A 340 3.43 -3.56 -23.21
CA CYS A 340 2.52 -4.56 -22.62
C CYS A 340 3.16 -5.95 -22.61
N GLU A 341 3.83 -6.31 -23.70
CA GLU A 341 4.58 -7.57 -23.85
C GLU A 341 5.73 -7.66 -22.85
N SER A 342 6.47 -6.57 -22.62
CA SER A 342 7.63 -6.60 -21.70
C SER A 342 7.29 -6.72 -20.21
N VAL A 343 6.01 -6.56 -19.84
CA VAL A 343 5.53 -6.69 -18.44
C VAL A 343 4.54 -7.82 -18.25
N ASP A 344 4.46 -8.77 -19.20
CA ASP A 344 3.56 -9.93 -19.17
C ASP A 344 2.08 -9.55 -19.01
N THR A 345 1.66 -8.51 -19.75
CA THR A 345 0.26 -8.12 -19.79
C THR A 345 -0.60 -9.22 -20.44
N ASP A 346 -1.80 -9.47 -19.91
CA ASP A 346 -2.79 -10.34 -20.55
C ASP A 346 -2.96 -9.91 -22.02
N PRO A 347 -2.68 -10.78 -23.00
CA PRO A 347 -2.69 -10.42 -24.42
C PRO A 347 -4.01 -9.84 -24.92
N ALA A 348 -5.15 -10.15 -24.29
CA ALA A 348 -6.43 -9.59 -24.69
C ALA A 348 -6.62 -8.11 -24.29
N LEU A 349 -5.88 -7.62 -23.28
CA LEU A 349 -5.98 -6.24 -22.83
C LEU A 349 -5.40 -5.24 -23.84
N PRO A 350 -4.15 -5.36 -24.34
CA PRO A 350 -3.65 -4.46 -25.36
C PRO A 350 -4.46 -4.56 -26.66
N ASP A 351 -4.97 -5.74 -27.01
CA ASP A 351 -5.86 -5.91 -28.17
C ASP A 351 -7.16 -5.12 -28.02
N LEU A 352 -7.87 -5.27 -26.90
CA LEU A 352 -9.10 -4.52 -26.61
C LEU A 352 -8.86 -3.01 -26.65
N LEU A 353 -7.74 -2.57 -26.08
CA LEU A 353 -7.38 -1.17 -25.93
C LEU A 353 -7.05 -0.51 -27.27
N LEU A 354 -6.17 -1.14 -28.05
CA LEU A 354 -5.80 -0.66 -29.38
C LEU A 354 -7.00 -0.67 -30.31
N TRP A 355 -7.88 -1.65 -30.15
CA TRP A 355 -9.13 -1.73 -30.89
C TRP A 355 -10.10 -0.61 -30.53
N GLY A 356 -10.33 -0.33 -29.24
CA GLY A 356 -11.16 0.78 -28.79
C GLY A 356 -10.62 2.14 -29.23
N LEU A 357 -9.30 2.34 -29.16
CA LEU A 357 -8.63 3.54 -29.65
C LEU A 357 -8.79 3.73 -31.16
N ASN A 358 -8.65 2.66 -31.95
CA ASN A 358 -8.85 2.71 -33.41
C ASN A 358 -10.27 3.12 -33.78
N HIS A 359 -11.27 2.51 -33.14
CA HIS A 359 -12.68 2.84 -33.35
C HIS A 359 -12.98 4.30 -32.98
N TRP A 360 -12.42 4.78 -31.87
CA TRP A 360 -12.56 6.18 -31.47
C TRP A 360 -11.90 7.15 -32.47
N LEU A 361 -10.68 6.87 -32.92
CA LEU A 361 -9.96 7.68 -33.92
C LEU A 361 -10.73 7.76 -35.25
N GLN A 362 -11.43 6.68 -35.64
CA GLN A 362 -12.20 6.59 -36.87
C GLN A 362 -13.66 7.05 -36.72
N GLY A 363 -14.11 7.34 -35.49
CA GLY A 363 -15.51 7.65 -35.21
C GLY A 363 -16.48 6.49 -35.47
N THR A 364 -16.01 5.25 -35.42
CA THR A 364 -16.82 4.04 -35.68
C THR A 364 -17.23 3.35 -34.38
N PRO A 365 -18.40 2.70 -34.34
CA PRO A 365 -18.85 1.98 -33.16
C PRO A 365 -18.04 0.68 -32.96
N ILE A 366 -17.79 0.34 -31.69
CA ILE A 366 -17.09 -0.89 -31.32
C ILE A 366 -18.10 -2.07 -31.35
N PRO A 367 -17.88 -3.13 -32.15
CA PRO A 367 -18.81 -4.25 -32.21
C PRO A 367 -18.63 -5.19 -31.01
N ALA A 368 -19.30 -4.85 -29.90
CA ALA A 368 -19.17 -5.51 -28.58
C ALA A 368 -19.38 -7.04 -28.59
N HIS A 369 -20.15 -7.58 -29.54
CA HIS A 369 -20.40 -9.02 -29.67
C HIS A 369 -19.14 -9.85 -30.01
N ARG A 370 -18.06 -9.20 -30.49
CA ARG A 370 -16.80 -9.88 -30.82
C ARG A 370 -15.85 -10.00 -29.62
N VAL A 371 -16.24 -9.46 -28.47
CA VAL A 371 -15.40 -9.37 -27.28
C VAL A 371 -15.71 -10.54 -26.33
N PRO A 372 -14.70 -11.31 -25.89
CA PRO A 372 -14.88 -12.38 -24.91
C PRO A 372 -15.59 -11.90 -23.65
N GLU A 373 -16.49 -12.72 -23.11
CA GLU A 373 -17.32 -12.40 -21.93
C GLU A 373 -16.50 -11.87 -20.74
N ARG A 374 -15.30 -12.45 -20.53
CA ARG A 374 -14.37 -12.05 -19.45
C ARG A 374 -13.98 -10.57 -19.47
N ILE A 375 -13.94 -9.92 -20.64
CA ILE A 375 -13.54 -8.52 -20.80
C ILE A 375 -14.70 -7.61 -21.23
N THR A 376 -15.92 -8.12 -21.35
CA THR A 376 -17.11 -7.33 -21.70
C THR A 376 -17.42 -6.25 -20.66
N HIS A 377 -17.26 -6.58 -19.36
CA HIS A 377 -17.45 -5.60 -18.29
C HIS A 377 -16.44 -4.44 -18.40
N LEU A 378 -15.17 -4.77 -18.67
CA LEU A 378 -14.13 -3.78 -18.90
C LEU A 378 -14.43 -2.89 -20.11
N LEU A 379 -14.85 -3.48 -21.24
CA LEU A 379 -15.25 -2.73 -22.43
C LEU A 379 -16.35 -1.73 -22.10
N HIS A 380 -17.40 -2.16 -21.42
CA HIS A 380 -18.52 -1.30 -21.05
C HIS A 380 -18.06 -0.16 -20.13
N SER A 381 -17.26 -0.48 -19.11
CA SER A 381 -16.76 0.50 -18.16
C SER A 381 -15.86 1.55 -18.82
N GLN A 382 -14.90 1.11 -19.66
CA GLN A 382 -14.02 2.03 -20.37
C GLN A 382 -14.75 2.85 -21.43
N THR A 383 -15.73 2.27 -22.13
CA THR A 383 -16.56 3.00 -23.10
C THR A 383 -17.39 4.08 -22.40
N THR A 384 -17.89 3.81 -21.19
CA THR A 384 -18.58 4.79 -20.36
C THR A 384 -17.65 5.92 -19.88
N ILE A 385 -16.38 5.59 -19.60
CA ILE A 385 -15.34 6.58 -19.29
C ILE A 385 -14.95 7.42 -20.51
N GLY A 386 -14.95 6.80 -21.70
CA GLY A 386 -14.50 7.39 -22.95
C GLY A 386 -13.11 6.88 -23.37
N TRP A 387 -12.95 6.66 -24.67
CA TRP A 387 -11.70 6.18 -25.27
C TRP A 387 -10.68 7.30 -25.52
N ASP A 388 -11.12 8.55 -25.58
CA ASP A 388 -10.26 9.73 -25.52
C ASP A 388 -9.56 9.87 -24.15
N ASN A 389 -10.31 9.57 -23.08
CA ASN A 389 -9.83 9.65 -21.70
C ASN A 389 -8.70 8.64 -21.43
N PHE A 390 -8.63 7.56 -22.20
CA PHE A 390 -7.52 6.63 -22.17
C PHE A 390 -6.16 7.33 -22.44
N LEU A 391 -6.09 8.18 -23.47
CA LEU A 391 -4.90 8.98 -23.80
C LEU A 391 -4.58 10.02 -22.73
N LEU A 392 -5.56 10.39 -21.92
CA LEU A 392 -5.42 11.25 -20.75
C LEU A 392 -5.07 10.45 -19.47
N GLY A 393 -4.70 9.17 -19.60
CA GLY A 393 -4.34 8.32 -18.46
C GLY A 393 -5.50 8.07 -17.48
N ARG A 394 -6.75 8.20 -17.94
CA ARG A 394 -7.96 7.99 -17.14
C ARG A 394 -8.59 6.64 -17.49
N TRP A 395 -8.08 5.60 -16.84
CA TRP A 395 -8.42 4.21 -17.15
C TRP A 395 -9.40 3.64 -16.13
N SER A 396 -10.21 2.66 -16.53
CA SER A 396 -11.03 1.88 -15.60
C SER A 396 -10.17 1.04 -14.63
N LYS A 397 -10.59 0.91 -13.36
CA LYS A 397 -9.95 -0.02 -12.39
C LYS A 397 -10.00 -1.49 -12.82
N HIS A 398 -10.90 -1.84 -13.75
CA HIS A 398 -11.06 -3.20 -14.23
C HIS A 398 -9.85 -3.68 -15.06
N TRP A 399 -9.07 -2.77 -15.66
CA TRP A 399 -7.83 -3.12 -16.36
C TRP A 399 -6.86 -3.85 -15.43
N THR A 400 -6.55 -3.25 -14.28
CA THR A 400 -5.62 -3.80 -13.27
C THR A 400 -6.16 -5.09 -12.65
N THR A 401 -7.49 -5.17 -12.48
CA THR A 401 -8.15 -6.36 -11.93
C THR A 401 -7.98 -7.57 -12.84
N LEU A 402 -8.23 -7.39 -14.15
CA LEU A 402 -8.07 -8.46 -15.14
C LEU A 402 -6.61 -8.86 -15.31
N GLN A 403 -5.69 -7.91 -15.29
CA GLN A 403 -4.26 -8.22 -15.32
C GLN A 403 -3.85 -9.09 -14.13
N LEU A 404 -4.30 -8.77 -12.92
CA LEU A 404 -3.99 -9.58 -11.74
C LEU A 404 -4.55 -11.00 -11.85
N GLN A 405 -5.79 -11.14 -12.32
CA GLN A 405 -6.41 -12.45 -12.56
C GLN A 405 -5.63 -13.29 -13.59
N TYR A 406 -5.14 -12.66 -14.66
CA TYR A 406 -4.30 -13.31 -15.66
C TYR A 406 -2.99 -13.83 -15.08
N LEU A 407 -2.27 -13.00 -14.32
CA LEU A 407 -1.00 -13.41 -13.70
C LEU A 407 -1.20 -14.59 -12.73
N GLN A 408 -2.26 -14.53 -11.92
CA GLN A 408 -2.61 -15.59 -10.97
C GLN A 408 -2.94 -16.90 -11.69
N ARG A 409 -3.81 -16.85 -12.72
CA ARG A 409 -4.25 -18.03 -13.48
C ARG A 409 -3.11 -18.72 -14.22
N ASN A 410 -2.11 -17.96 -14.68
CA ASN A 410 -0.97 -18.50 -15.44
C ASN A 410 0.26 -18.76 -14.56
N HIS A 411 0.14 -18.63 -13.23
CA HIS A 411 1.25 -18.81 -12.28
C HIS A 411 2.48 -17.95 -12.61
N ILE A 412 2.26 -16.75 -13.17
CA ILE A 412 3.33 -15.82 -13.49
C ILE A 412 3.74 -15.09 -12.21
N GLU A 413 5.05 -15.04 -11.96
CA GLU A 413 5.61 -14.41 -10.77
C GLU A 413 5.17 -12.93 -10.65
N ILE A 414 4.46 -12.61 -9.57
CA ILE A 414 3.91 -11.29 -9.29
C ILE A 414 5.04 -10.38 -8.78
N LYS A 415 5.77 -9.75 -9.71
CA LYS A 415 6.78 -8.73 -9.39
C LYS A 415 6.13 -7.36 -9.24
N ASN A 416 6.74 -6.48 -8.44
CA ASN A 416 6.26 -5.11 -8.18
C ASN A 416 6.00 -4.25 -9.42
N LYS A 417 6.55 -4.58 -10.60
CA LYS A 417 6.36 -3.85 -11.86
C LYS A 417 5.30 -4.44 -12.80
N LYS A 418 4.72 -5.59 -12.46
CA LYS A 418 3.80 -6.35 -13.33
C LYS A 418 2.33 -6.30 -12.87
N HIS A 419 2.05 -5.71 -11.71
CA HIS A 419 0.71 -5.72 -11.12
C HIS A 419 0.41 -4.44 -10.31
N GLY A 420 -0.87 -4.26 -9.97
CA GLY A 420 -1.34 -3.19 -9.08
C GLY A 420 -1.09 -1.80 -9.67
N LEU A 421 -0.81 -0.82 -8.82
CA LEU A 421 -0.58 0.58 -9.21
C LEU A 421 0.70 0.81 -10.03
N SER A 422 1.53 -0.21 -10.22
CA SER A 422 2.82 -0.10 -10.93
C SER A 422 2.78 -0.60 -12.36
N TRP A 423 1.79 -1.44 -12.69
CA TRP A 423 1.46 -1.85 -14.05
C TRP A 423 0.68 -0.69 -14.69
#